data_AF-A0A7C7BU11-F1
#
_entry.id   AF-A0A7C7BU11-F1
#
_cell.length_a   1.000
_cell.length_b   1.000
_cell.length_c   1.000
_cell.angle_alpha   90.00
_cell.angle_beta   90.00
_cell.angle_gamma   90.00
#
_symmetry.space_group_name_H-M   'P 1'
#
loop_
_entity.id
_entity.type
_entity.pdbx_description
1 polymer ?
#
loop_
_entity_poly.entity_id
_entity_poly.type
_entity_poly.pdbx_seq_one_letter_code
_entity_poly.pdbx_strand_id
1 'polypeptide(L)'
;MIEQKKHMAKRNVATNYKVPRKVTRKSLENSAFYYLRRYSSSSENLRRILFKRAKRSAQYHGTDVSAGQLWVNEIIEKFLANKLLDDIRYAETKCLSVHRKGGSKQTIRKKLQEKGIAPDIIEQTFTLLDQYSIDPELI
;
A
#
# COMPACT_ATOMS: atom_id res chain seq x y z
N MET A 1 9.81 -3.36 60.82
CA MET A 1 9.85 -2.83 59.44
C MET A 1 9.35 -3.91 58.49
N ILE A 2 8.03 -4.11 58.52
CA ILE A 2 7.27 -4.89 57.54
C ILE A 2 6.87 -3.90 56.42
N GLU A 3 6.49 -4.40 55.25
CA GLU A 3 5.57 -3.70 54.33
C GLU A 3 6.13 -2.73 53.28
N GLN A 4 7.04 -3.09 52.36
CA GLN A 4 7.11 -2.34 51.06
C GLN A 4 7.50 -3.11 49.80
N LYS A 5 8.11 -4.31 49.87
CA LYS A 5 8.53 -5.02 48.63
C LYS A 5 7.51 -6.02 48.08
N LYS A 6 6.22 -5.81 48.36
CA LYS A 6 5.08 -6.52 47.74
C LYS A 6 4.52 -5.83 46.49
N HIS A 7 5.12 -4.72 46.03
CA HIS A 7 4.50 -3.84 45.02
C HIS A 7 5.31 -3.57 43.72
N MET A 8 6.23 -4.45 43.32
CA MET A 8 6.75 -4.41 41.93
C MET A 8 6.23 -5.58 41.09
N ALA A 9 5.00 -6.01 41.38
CA ALA A 9 4.21 -6.87 40.51
C ALA A 9 3.98 -6.18 39.15
N LYS A 10 4.40 -6.88 38.08
CA LYS A 10 3.81 -6.86 36.74
C LYS A 10 3.76 -5.49 36.04
N ARG A 11 4.89 -5.04 35.48
CA ARG A 11 4.84 -4.27 34.23
C ARG A 11 4.74 -5.23 33.04
N ASN A 12 3.58 -5.88 32.91
CA ASN A 12 3.17 -6.52 31.66
C ASN A 12 2.74 -5.42 30.69
N VAL A 13 3.68 -4.94 29.87
CA VAL A 13 3.35 -4.28 28.60
C VAL A 13 4.01 -5.06 27.48
N ALA A 14 3.76 -6.37 27.44
CA ALA A 14 3.87 -7.09 26.17
C ALA A 14 2.79 -6.49 25.28
N THR A 15 3.18 -5.63 24.34
CA THR A 15 2.32 -5.22 23.23
C THR A 15 1.64 -6.47 22.71
N ASN A 16 0.31 -6.53 22.74
CA ASN A 16 -0.48 -7.69 22.40
C ASN A 16 -0.18 -8.11 20.94
N TYR A 17 0.87 -8.90 20.74
CA TYR A 17 1.40 -9.24 19.43
C TYR A 17 0.45 -10.28 18.86
N LYS A 18 -0.62 -9.80 18.22
CA LYS A 18 -1.60 -10.67 17.58
C LYS A 18 -0.85 -11.57 16.61
N VAL A 19 -0.82 -12.85 16.94
CA VAL A 19 -0.27 -13.91 16.10
C VAL A 19 -0.79 -13.72 14.66
N PRO A 20 0.09 -13.71 13.64
CA PRO A 20 -0.34 -13.62 12.26
C PRO A 20 -1.36 -14.71 11.96
N ARG A 21 -2.53 -14.35 11.42
CA ARG A 21 -3.51 -15.35 10.97
C ARG A 21 -2.96 -16.10 9.77
N LYS A 22 -3.26 -17.40 9.66
CA LYS A 22 -2.98 -18.19 8.46
C LYS A 22 -3.60 -17.50 7.24
N VAL A 23 -2.78 -17.26 6.23
CA VAL A 23 -3.19 -16.63 5.00
C VAL A 23 -3.67 -17.68 4.00
N THR A 24 -4.86 -17.43 3.45
CA THR A 24 -5.40 -18.09 2.25
C THR A 24 -5.56 -17.07 1.12
N ARG A 25 -5.67 -17.51 -0.13
CA ARG A 25 -5.99 -16.64 -1.29
C ARG A 25 -7.20 -15.75 -0.99
N LYS A 26 -8.31 -16.34 -0.54
CA LYS A 26 -9.53 -15.59 -0.21
C LYS A 26 -9.32 -14.55 0.90
N SER A 27 -8.50 -14.87 1.90
CA SER A 27 -8.19 -13.92 2.97
C SER A 27 -7.35 -12.73 2.49
N LEU A 28 -6.42 -12.94 1.54
CA LEU A 28 -5.64 -11.84 0.92
C LEU A 28 -6.55 -10.98 0.06
N GLU A 29 -7.40 -11.60 -0.75
CA GLU A 29 -8.33 -10.89 -1.62
C GLU A 29 -9.30 -10.02 -0.79
N ASN A 30 -9.91 -10.58 0.26
CA ASN A 30 -10.76 -9.81 1.17
C ASN A 30 -10.00 -8.66 1.87
N SER A 31 -8.73 -8.90 2.25
CA SER A 31 -7.88 -7.85 2.83
C SER A 31 -7.59 -6.74 1.83
N ALA A 32 -7.36 -7.09 0.55
CA ALA A 32 -7.13 -6.16 -0.54
C ALA A 32 -8.38 -5.30 -0.81
N PHE A 33 -9.56 -5.94 -0.92
CA PHE A 33 -10.84 -5.25 -1.05
C PHE A 33 -11.08 -4.26 0.08
N TYR A 34 -10.91 -4.67 1.34
CA TYR A 34 -11.09 -3.79 2.49
C TYR A 34 -10.10 -2.62 2.47
N TYR A 35 -8.86 -2.87 2.06
CA TYR A 35 -7.84 -1.83 1.94
C TYR A 35 -8.22 -0.77 0.89
N LEU A 36 -8.61 -1.21 -0.31
CA LEU A 36 -8.97 -0.31 -1.42
C LEU A 36 -10.26 0.48 -1.16
N ARG A 37 -11.17 -0.03 -0.32
CA ARG A 37 -12.34 0.74 0.15
C ARG A 37 -11.99 1.97 0.97
N ARG A 38 -10.80 1.99 1.59
CA ARG A 38 -10.38 3.05 2.51
C ARG A 38 -9.25 3.91 1.94
N TYR A 39 -8.41 3.35 1.09
CA TYR A 39 -7.20 3.99 0.61
C TYR A 39 -7.07 3.81 -0.90
N SER A 40 -6.71 4.89 -1.59
CA SER A 40 -6.18 4.78 -2.95
C SER A 40 -4.75 4.23 -2.90
N SER A 41 -4.42 3.35 -3.86
CA SER A 41 -3.11 2.71 -3.94
C SER A 41 -2.75 2.43 -5.39
N SER A 42 -1.46 2.46 -5.68
CA SER A 42 -0.91 1.80 -6.87
C SER A 42 -0.95 0.28 -6.71
N SER A 43 -0.86 -0.42 -7.85
CA SER A 43 -0.77 -1.87 -7.93
C SER A 43 0.44 -2.40 -7.17
N GLU A 44 1.61 -1.79 -7.36
CA GLU A 44 2.86 -2.21 -6.73
C GLU A 44 2.87 -1.96 -5.22
N ASN A 45 2.29 -0.85 -4.74
CA ASN A 45 2.14 -0.62 -3.31
C ASN A 45 1.21 -1.66 -2.68
N LEU A 46 0.10 -2.02 -3.34
CA LEU A 46 -0.79 -3.06 -2.85
C LEU A 46 -0.11 -4.44 -2.86
N ARG A 47 0.65 -4.75 -3.92
CA ARG A 47 1.46 -5.98 -4.03
C ARG A 47 2.38 -6.14 -2.82
N ARG A 48 3.15 -5.09 -2.49
CA ARG A 48 4.06 -5.09 -1.33
C ARG A 48 3.32 -5.31 -0.01
N ILE A 49 2.16 -4.68 0.17
CA ILE A 49 1.35 -4.82 1.39
C ILE A 49 0.87 -6.27 1.55
N LEU A 50 0.28 -6.83 0.50
CA LEU A 50 -0.26 -8.20 0.52
C LEU A 50 0.87 -9.23 0.66
N PHE A 51 1.98 -9.05 -0.04
CA PHE A 51 3.12 -9.95 0.06
C PHE A 51 3.76 -9.91 1.45
N LYS A 52 3.91 -8.73 2.06
CA LYS A 52 4.38 -8.61 3.45
C LYS A 52 3.48 -9.37 4.43
N ARG A 53 2.16 -9.38 4.19
CA ARG A 53 1.21 -10.16 4.99
C ARG A 53 1.38 -11.67 4.77
N ALA A 54 1.48 -12.11 3.52
CA ALA A 54 1.70 -13.52 3.18
C ALA A 54 3.01 -14.04 3.77
N LYS A 55 4.12 -13.29 3.59
CA LYS A 55 5.44 -13.62 4.14
C LYS A 55 5.42 -13.76 5.65
N ARG A 56 4.77 -12.83 6.38
CA ARG A 56 4.63 -12.91 7.85
C ARG A 56 3.84 -14.14 8.30
N SER A 57 2.78 -14.49 7.59
CA SER A 57 2.03 -15.73 7.86
C SER A 57 2.89 -16.96 7.61
N ALA A 58 3.58 -17.01 6.48
CA ALA A 58 4.43 -18.14 6.10
C ALA A 58 5.56 -18.38 7.11
N GLN A 59 6.25 -17.32 7.53
CA GLN A 59 7.29 -17.37 8.55
C GLN A 59 6.78 -17.90 9.90
N TYR A 60 5.58 -17.50 10.31
CA TYR A 60 5.02 -17.93 11.59
C TYR A 60 4.47 -19.36 11.55
N HIS A 61 3.81 -19.75 10.47
CA HIS A 61 3.12 -21.05 10.34
C HIS A 61 3.95 -22.13 9.63
N GLY A 62 5.17 -21.83 9.20
CA GLY A 62 6.02 -22.76 8.45
C GLY A 62 5.45 -23.14 7.08
N THR A 63 4.62 -22.29 6.47
CA THR A 63 4.04 -22.56 5.14
C THR A 63 4.91 -21.99 4.02
N ASP A 64 4.69 -22.45 2.79
CA ASP A 64 5.41 -21.95 1.62
C ASP A 64 5.07 -20.47 1.32
N VAL A 65 6.12 -19.67 1.09
CA VAL A 65 6.05 -18.26 0.71
C VAL A 65 5.66 -18.09 -0.76
N SER A 66 6.05 -19.04 -1.62
CA SER A 66 5.85 -18.96 -3.07
C SER A 66 4.36 -19.01 -3.46
N ALA A 67 3.59 -19.88 -2.79
CA ALA A 67 2.13 -19.89 -2.91
C ALA A 67 1.50 -18.52 -2.59
N GLY A 68 2.01 -17.86 -1.55
CA GLY A 68 1.59 -16.50 -1.19
C GLY A 68 1.90 -15.47 -2.28
N GLN A 69 3.08 -15.54 -2.88
CA GLN A 69 3.46 -14.64 -3.98
C GLN A 69 2.58 -14.85 -5.22
N LEU A 70 2.28 -16.10 -5.57
CA LEU A 70 1.39 -16.43 -6.68
C LEU A 70 0.00 -15.81 -6.47
N TRP A 71 -0.61 -16.04 -5.31
CA TRP A 71 -1.93 -15.47 -5.00
C TRP A 71 -1.94 -13.95 -5.06
N VAL A 72 -0.86 -13.30 -4.59
CA VAL A 72 -0.74 -11.84 -4.67
C VAL A 72 -0.74 -11.39 -6.14
N ASN A 73 0.04 -12.04 -7.01
CA ASN A 73 0.10 -11.67 -8.43
C ASN A 73 -1.28 -11.82 -9.09
N GLU A 74 -1.96 -12.96 -8.89
CA GLU A 74 -3.29 -13.21 -9.43
C GLU A 74 -4.34 -12.19 -8.94
N ILE A 75 -4.27 -11.77 -7.67
CA ILE A 75 -5.16 -10.76 -7.10
C ILE A 75 -4.93 -9.39 -7.76
N ILE A 76 -3.66 -9.00 -7.94
CA ILE A 76 -3.32 -7.72 -8.58
C ILE A 76 -3.80 -7.71 -10.03
N GLU A 77 -3.53 -8.76 -10.80
CA GLU A 77 -4.00 -8.89 -12.18
C GLU A 77 -5.53 -8.82 -12.27
N LYS A 78 -6.23 -9.57 -11.41
CA LYS A 78 -7.70 -9.50 -11.32
C LYS A 78 -8.19 -8.09 -11.04
N PHE A 79 -7.56 -7.37 -10.11
CA PHE A 79 -8.01 -6.03 -9.72
C PHE A 79 -7.71 -4.98 -10.79
N LEU A 80 -6.60 -5.12 -11.53
CA LEU A 80 -6.31 -4.29 -12.70
C LEU A 80 -7.31 -4.54 -13.83
N ALA A 81 -7.59 -5.81 -14.14
CA ALA A 81 -8.56 -6.19 -15.17
C ALA A 81 -9.97 -5.66 -14.87
N ASN A 82 -10.37 -5.65 -13.59
CA ASN A 82 -11.66 -5.13 -13.15
C ASN A 82 -11.66 -3.63 -12.82
N LYS A 83 -10.58 -2.90 -13.11
CA LYS A 83 -10.44 -1.44 -12.83
C LYS A 83 -10.62 -1.04 -11.36
N LEU A 84 -10.39 -1.98 -10.42
CA LEU A 84 -10.27 -1.66 -8.99
C LEU A 84 -8.91 -1.03 -8.68
N LEU A 85 -7.91 -1.36 -9.49
CA LEU A 85 -6.61 -0.70 -9.53
C LEU A 85 -6.47 0.02 -10.87
N ASP A 86 -5.91 1.21 -10.81
CA ASP A 86 -5.59 2.02 -11.99
C ASP A 86 -4.38 2.90 -11.63
N ASP A 87 -3.21 2.51 -12.13
CA ASP A 87 -1.95 3.20 -11.82
C ASP A 87 -1.86 4.58 -12.47
N ILE A 88 -2.50 4.76 -13.64
CA ILE A 88 -2.58 6.06 -14.33
C ILE A 88 -3.42 7.01 -13.48
N ARG A 89 -4.66 6.62 -13.16
CA ARG A 89 -5.55 7.43 -12.33
C ARG A 89 -4.97 7.72 -10.95
N TYR A 90 -4.27 6.75 -10.37
CA TYR A 90 -3.55 6.94 -9.11
C TYR A 90 -2.45 8.01 -9.25
N ALA A 91 -1.63 7.93 -10.30
CA ALA A 91 -0.53 8.85 -10.55
C ALA A 91 -1.03 10.29 -10.76
N GLU A 92 -2.07 10.49 -11.56
CA GLU A 92 -2.73 11.79 -11.79
C GLU A 92 -3.22 12.41 -10.47
N THR A 93 -4.01 11.65 -9.70
CA THR A 93 -4.57 12.12 -8.42
C THR A 93 -3.44 12.49 -7.44
N LYS A 94 -2.40 11.65 -7.38
CA LYS A 94 -1.26 11.89 -6.49
C LYS A 94 -0.44 13.09 -6.92
N CYS A 95 -0.22 13.25 -8.22
CA CYS A 95 0.45 14.38 -8.84
C CYS A 95 -0.25 15.68 -8.46
N LEU A 96 -1.55 15.81 -8.77
CA LEU A 96 -2.36 16.99 -8.45
C LEU A 96 -2.36 17.31 -6.95
N SER A 97 -2.49 16.27 -6.09
CA SER A 97 -2.47 16.43 -4.64
C SER A 97 -1.16 17.01 -4.11
N VAL A 98 -0.03 16.63 -4.71
CA VAL A 98 1.29 17.13 -4.34
C VAL A 98 1.55 18.51 -4.95
N HIS A 99 1.17 18.71 -6.22
CA HIS A 99 1.31 19.98 -6.94
C HIS A 99 0.54 21.11 -6.25
N ARG A 100 -0.73 20.89 -5.88
CA ARG A 100 -1.56 21.86 -5.14
C ARG A 100 -0.97 22.29 -3.79
N LYS A 101 -0.04 21.51 -3.23
CA LYS A 101 0.68 21.82 -1.99
C LYS A 101 2.04 22.50 -2.25
N GLY A 102 2.29 22.95 -3.48
CA GLY A 102 3.56 23.56 -3.89
C GLY A 102 4.70 22.56 -4.12
N GLY A 103 4.39 21.26 -4.29
CA GLY A 103 5.42 20.25 -4.53
C GLY A 103 5.99 20.32 -5.95
N SER A 104 7.31 20.32 -6.06
CA SER A 104 8.01 20.31 -7.36
C SER A 104 7.80 19.02 -8.17
N LYS A 105 8.01 19.07 -9.49
CA LYS A 105 8.00 17.86 -10.36
C LYS A 105 8.95 16.78 -9.84
N GLN A 106 10.14 17.15 -9.34
CA GLN A 106 11.08 16.19 -8.75
C GLN A 106 10.50 15.51 -7.51
N THR A 107 9.80 16.26 -6.66
CA THR A 107 9.11 15.70 -5.48
C THR A 107 7.98 14.76 -5.89
N ILE A 108 7.21 15.11 -6.92
CA ILE A 108 6.14 14.28 -7.46
C ILE A 108 6.72 12.97 -8.01
N ARG A 109 7.76 13.05 -8.85
CA ARG A 109 8.44 11.90 -9.46
C ARG A 109 8.90 10.92 -8.38
N LYS A 110 9.61 11.41 -7.35
CA LYS A 110 10.06 10.60 -6.22
C LYS A 110 8.90 9.88 -5.54
N LYS A 111 7.80 10.59 -5.25
CA LYS A 111 6.61 9.99 -4.58
C LYS A 111 5.91 8.94 -5.44
N LEU A 112 5.87 9.12 -6.76
CA LEU A 112 5.30 8.13 -7.68
C LEU A 112 6.20 6.89 -7.80
N GLN A 113 7.52 7.08 -7.88
CA GLN A 113 8.51 5.99 -7.87
C GLN A 113 8.50 5.19 -6.56
N GLU A 114 8.37 5.85 -5.41
CA GLU A 114 8.20 5.19 -4.11
C GLU A 114 6.96 4.27 -4.10
N LYS A 115 5.91 4.67 -4.83
CA LYS A 115 4.69 3.89 -5.04
C LYS A 115 4.81 2.86 -6.17
N GLY A 116 5.95 2.77 -6.83
CA GLY A 116 6.22 1.80 -7.88
C GLY A 116 5.43 2.07 -9.16
N ILE A 117 5.08 3.33 -9.42
CA ILE A 117 4.50 3.72 -10.71
C ILE A 117 5.59 3.64 -11.78
N ALA A 118 5.22 3.07 -12.93
CA ALA A 118 6.12 2.86 -14.05
C ALA A 118 6.59 4.21 -14.65
N PRO A 119 7.84 4.30 -15.15
CA PRO A 119 8.39 5.56 -15.65
C PRO A 119 7.57 6.21 -16.77
N ASP A 120 7.02 5.42 -17.68
CA ASP A 120 6.14 5.86 -18.77
C ASP A 120 4.86 6.55 -18.26
N ILE A 121 4.21 5.98 -17.23
CA ILE A 121 3.04 6.58 -16.59
C ILE A 121 3.42 7.90 -15.90
N ILE A 122 4.62 7.98 -15.30
CA ILE A 122 5.10 9.21 -14.68
C ILE A 122 5.28 10.32 -15.71
N GLU A 123 5.92 10.04 -16.85
CA GLU A 123 6.12 11.04 -17.90
C GLU A 123 4.79 11.45 -18.57
N GLN A 124 3.86 10.51 -18.76
CA GLN A 124 2.49 10.81 -19.19
C GLN A 124 1.80 11.76 -18.19
N THR A 125 1.93 11.49 -16.90
CA THR A 125 1.35 12.32 -15.82
C THR A 125 1.90 13.75 -15.84
N PHE A 126 3.19 13.94 -16.13
CA PHE A 126 3.77 15.27 -16.25
C PHE A 126 3.34 16.01 -17.51
N THR A 127 3.19 15.30 -18.62
CA THR A 127 2.65 15.88 -19.86
C THR A 127 1.25 16.45 -19.62
N LEU A 128 0.40 15.71 -18.92
CA LEU A 128 -0.94 16.17 -18.52
C LEU A 128 -0.85 17.38 -17.57
N LEU A 129 0.03 17.34 -16.56
CA LEU A 129 0.21 18.45 -15.63
C LEU A 129 0.63 19.75 -16.33
N ASP A 130 1.52 19.65 -17.33
CA ASP A 130 1.99 20.81 -18.08
C ASP A 130 0.87 21.43 -18.91
N GLN A 131 0.00 20.62 -19.51
CA GLN A 131 -1.21 21.09 -20.19
C GLN A 131 -2.12 21.89 -19.25
N TYR A 132 -2.34 21.42 -18.01
CA TYR A 132 -3.11 22.16 -17.00
C TYR A 132 -2.48 23.49 -16.58
N SER A 133 -1.15 23.63 -16.64
CA SER A 133 -0.48 24.87 -16.25
C SER A 133 -0.59 25.98 -17.31
N ILE A 134 -0.92 25.62 -18.55
CA ILE A 134 -1.00 26.52 -19.70
C ILE A 134 -2.44 27.05 -19.89
N ASP A 135 -3.46 26.34 -19.43
CA ASP A 135 -4.88 26.72 -19.58
C ASP A 135 -5.67 26.59 -18.25
N PRO A 136 -5.93 27.70 -17.54
CA PRO A 136 -6.69 27.70 -16.28
C PRO A 136 -8.21 27.49 -16.44
N GLU A 137 -8.78 27.52 -17.64
CA GLU A 137 -10.24 27.47 -17.86
C GLU A 137 -10.82 26.07 -18.11
N LEU A 138 -10.01 25.01 -18.04
CA LEU A 138 -10.47 23.62 -18.13
C LEU A 138 -10.99 23.10 -16.78
N ILE A 139 -12.16 23.59 -16.33
CA ILE A 139 -13.22 22.92 -15.52
C ILE A 139 -14.50 23.76 -15.58
#